data_AF-A0AA36C2Z6-F1
#
_entry.id   AF-A0AA36C2Z6-F1
#
_cell.length_a   1.000
_cell.length_b   1.000
_cell.length_c   1.000
_cell.angle_alpha   90.00
_cell.angle_beta   90.00
_cell.angle_gamma   90.00
#
_symmetry.space_group_name_H-M   'P 1'
#
loop_
_entity.id
_entity.type
_entity.pdbx_description
1 polymer ?
#
loop_
_entity_poly.entity_id
_entity_poly.type
_entity_poly.pdbx_seq_one_letter_code
_entity_poly.pdbx_strand_id
1 'polypeptide(L)'
;MRIGSCNEDTTSNNGIFHWPVTKIGSNATIPGHANVATRLCSSRTVKHPEMASSQSRTSLKCSPFTGIWQEPDMSQCYNTEWITRRLKDIRSQDIDQRNIANIWKEVLNVSQKSVYFKQQDIALAVDILEKMVPLNASADTRLKIIRGVNNMINTPEKVLAEAELSNRSVSRMLDIIKILPETIPLEEQQVNVSYSNLGIGVAKVTQNSSAKGNTEINSQNADNPECVSWEETSGEDPHWATKGCKISDYVPGKKVVCSCDHLTSFALLMDVYRNEDDRKNDKSLSVISNIGCGLSFVCLVLTVIIHVCFK
;
A
#
# COMPACT_ATOMS: atom_id res chain seq x y z
N MET A 1 -31.89 35.44 14.25
CA MET A 1 -30.60 35.19 14.95
C MET A 1 -29.62 34.68 13.90
N ARG A 2 -28.59 35.44 13.51
CA ARG A 2 -27.55 34.90 12.61
C ARG A 2 -26.69 33.94 13.43
N ILE A 3 -26.73 32.65 13.10
CA ILE A 3 -25.89 31.64 13.75
C ILE A 3 -24.46 31.90 13.26
N GLY A 4 -23.56 32.27 14.17
CA GLY A 4 -22.15 32.47 13.86
C GLY A 4 -21.48 31.18 13.42
N SER A 5 -20.32 31.30 12.78
CA SER A 5 -19.50 30.15 12.35
C SER A 5 -18.06 30.30 12.87
N CYS A 6 -17.29 29.21 12.84
CA CYS A 6 -15.84 29.25 12.88
C CYS A 6 -15.33 29.42 11.46
N ASN A 7 -14.28 30.23 11.28
CA ASN A 7 -13.63 30.40 9.99
C ASN A 7 -12.82 29.15 9.61
N GLU A 8 -12.35 29.06 8.37
CA GLU A 8 -11.35 28.06 7.98
C GLU A 8 -10.11 28.15 8.87
N ASP A 9 -9.54 27.00 9.20
CA ASP A 9 -8.35 26.91 10.05
C ASP A 9 -7.46 25.75 9.61
N THR A 10 -6.17 25.81 9.92
CA THR A 10 -5.23 24.74 9.62
C THR A 10 -4.48 24.35 10.88
N THR A 11 -4.49 23.07 11.21
CA THR A 11 -3.74 22.54 12.36
C THR A 11 -2.62 21.63 11.87
N SER A 12 -1.41 21.86 12.37
CA SER A 12 -0.24 21.01 12.13
C SER A 12 0.05 20.17 13.38
N ASN A 13 -0.56 18.99 13.49
CA ASN A 13 -0.23 18.01 14.53
C ASN A 13 -0.18 16.62 13.90
N ASN A 14 1.03 16.06 13.72
CA ASN A 14 1.28 14.80 12.99
C ASN A 14 0.68 14.76 11.56
N GLY A 15 0.69 15.92 10.89
CA GLY A 15 0.10 16.14 9.57
C GLY A 15 -0.50 17.54 9.46
N ILE A 16 -0.79 17.99 8.23
CA ILE A 16 -1.47 19.26 7.97
C ILE A 16 -2.94 18.96 7.71
N PHE A 17 -3.82 19.53 8.54
CA PHE A 17 -5.26 19.31 8.48
C PHE A 17 -5.99 20.63 8.24
N HIS A 18 -6.78 20.67 7.16
CA HIS A 18 -7.56 21.84 6.77
C HIS A 18 -9.01 21.70 7.23
N TRP A 19 -9.46 22.62 8.08
CA TRP A 19 -10.80 22.63 8.66
C TRP A 19 -11.71 23.58 7.88
N PRO A 20 -12.87 23.13 7.37
CA PRO A 20 -13.79 23.98 6.63
C PRO A 20 -14.58 24.91 7.57
N VAL A 21 -15.15 25.98 7.00
CA VAL A 21 -16.10 26.85 7.72
C VAL A 21 -17.23 26.02 8.32
N THR A 22 -17.44 26.15 9.64
CA THR A 22 -18.36 25.28 10.38
C THR A 22 -19.23 26.08 11.34
N LYS A 23 -20.51 25.74 11.44
CA LYS A 23 -21.48 26.47 12.26
C LYS A 23 -21.20 26.26 13.75
N ILE A 24 -21.41 27.30 14.56
CA ILE A 24 -21.33 27.19 16.02
C ILE A 24 -22.30 26.12 16.53
N GLY A 25 -21.81 25.25 17.42
CA GLY A 25 -22.55 24.12 17.97
C GLY A 25 -22.46 22.83 17.15
N SER A 26 -21.68 22.82 16.06
CA SER A 26 -21.48 21.64 15.20
C SER A 26 -20.02 21.21 15.11
N ASN A 27 -19.82 19.93 14.79
CA ASN A 27 -18.50 19.35 14.55
C ASN A 27 -18.16 19.41 13.07
N ALA A 28 -16.97 19.90 12.74
CA ALA A 28 -16.34 19.58 11.47
C ALA A 28 -15.77 18.17 11.52
N THR A 29 -15.86 17.46 10.40
CA THR A 29 -15.25 16.15 10.21
C THR A 29 -14.42 16.19 8.94
N ILE A 30 -13.16 15.79 9.04
CA ILE A 30 -12.23 15.74 7.91
C ILE A 30 -11.59 14.36 7.82
N PRO A 31 -11.14 13.93 6.62
CA PRO A 31 -10.42 12.68 6.48
C PRO A 31 -9.18 12.66 7.37
N GLY A 32 -9.12 11.68 8.26
CA GLY A 32 -7.93 11.33 9.01
C GLY A 32 -7.10 10.27 8.29
N HIS A 33 -5.94 9.98 8.86
CA HIS A 33 -5.04 8.92 8.42
C HIS A 33 -5.81 7.59 8.22
N ALA A 34 -6.28 6.95 9.30
CA ALA A 34 -7.07 5.72 9.23
C ALA A 34 -8.59 5.95 9.15
N ASN A 35 -9.13 6.99 9.80
CA ASN A 35 -10.58 7.25 9.87
C ASN A 35 -10.90 8.75 9.64
N VAL A 36 -11.43 9.44 10.64
CA VAL A 36 -11.77 10.87 10.59
C VAL A 36 -11.20 11.63 11.78
N ALA A 37 -10.85 12.89 11.58
CA ALA A 37 -10.63 13.85 12.65
C ALA A 37 -11.92 14.64 12.84
N THR A 38 -12.29 14.93 14.10
CA THR A 38 -13.42 15.81 14.39
C THR A 38 -12.96 17.03 15.19
N ARG A 39 -13.63 18.16 14.98
CA ARG A 39 -13.34 19.38 15.74
C ARG A 39 -14.62 20.15 15.97
N LEU A 40 -14.86 20.54 17.21
CA LEU A 40 -16.06 21.29 17.59
C LEU A 40 -15.85 22.79 17.35
N CYS A 41 -16.81 23.41 16.68
CA CYS A 41 -16.94 24.86 16.66
C CYS A 41 -17.84 25.31 17.81
N SER A 42 -17.28 25.97 18.82
CA SER A 42 -18.04 26.42 20.00
C SER A 42 -18.36 27.91 19.93
N SER A 43 -19.36 28.32 20.72
CA SER A 43 -19.58 29.74 21.01
C SER A 43 -18.47 30.25 21.94
N ARG A 44 -18.10 31.52 21.83
CA ARG A 44 -17.18 32.18 22.76
C ARG A 44 -17.88 32.30 24.12
N THR A 45 -17.62 31.37 25.04
CA THR A 45 -18.04 31.52 26.43
C THR A 45 -17.08 32.47 27.13
N VAL A 46 -17.62 33.48 27.82
CA VAL A 46 -16.84 34.42 28.63
C VAL A 46 -16.31 33.68 29.86
N LYS A 47 -15.23 32.91 29.71
CA LYS A 47 -14.52 32.26 30.82
C LYS A 47 -13.01 32.45 30.71
N HIS A 48 -12.57 33.67 30.39
CA HIS A 48 -11.36 34.31 30.92
C HIS A 48 -11.33 35.76 30.41
N PRO A 49 -11.32 36.78 31.30
CA PRO A 49 -11.13 38.16 30.87
C PRO A 49 -9.64 38.37 30.59
N GLU A 50 -9.17 38.00 29.41
CA GLU A 50 -7.90 38.55 28.95
C GLU A 50 -8.11 40.03 28.65
N MET A 51 -7.34 40.85 29.36
CA MET A 51 -7.34 42.30 29.31
C MET A 51 -7.33 42.78 27.86
N ALA A 52 -8.41 43.44 27.45
CA ALA A 52 -8.41 44.25 26.25
C ALA A 52 -7.35 45.35 26.43
N SER A 53 -6.18 45.18 25.80
CA SER A 53 -5.25 46.28 25.62
C SER A 53 -5.98 47.34 24.81
N SER A 54 -6.15 48.50 25.44
CA SER A 54 -6.77 49.68 24.89
C SER A 54 -6.25 50.01 23.49
N GLN A 55 -7.10 49.89 22.48
CA GLN A 55 -7.07 50.77 21.31
C GLN A 55 -8.35 50.66 20.47
N SER A 56 -8.95 51.84 20.27
CA SER A 56 -9.90 52.26 19.23
C SER A 56 -11.14 51.41 18.94
N ARG A 57 -12.31 51.98 19.30
CA ARG A 57 -13.60 51.70 18.65
C ARG A 57 -13.50 52.00 17.15
N THR A 58 -13.17 51.00 16.36
CA THR A 58 -13.45 50.98 14.92
C THR A 58 -14.70 50.13 14.69
N SER A 59 -15.66 50.68 13.94
CA SER A 59 -16.88 50.03 13.44
C SER A 59 -16.82 48.50 13.45
N LEU A 60 -17.65 47.84 14.28
CA LEU A 60 -17.83 46.39 14.23
C LEU A 60 -18.37 46.03 12.84
N LYS A 61 -17.48 45.68 11.92
CA LYS A 61 -17.86 44.86 10.78
C LYS A 61 -18.55 43.63 11.35
N CYS A 62 -19.78 43.37 10.92
CA CYS A 62 -20.51 42.14 11.22
C CYS A 62 -19.76 40.95 10.62
N SER A 63 -18.68 40.49 11.28
CA SER A 63 -18.00 39.26 10.89
C SER A 63 -18.95 38.09 11.15
N PRO A 64 -19.22 37.23 10.16
CA PRO A 64 -20.01 36.02 10.38
C PRO A 64 -19.26 34.98 11.23
N PHE A 65 -17.95 35.19 11.46
CA PHE A 65 -17.07 34.27 12.18
C PHE A 65 -16.92 34.69 13.64
N THR A 66 -17.86 34.26 14.48
CA THR A 66 -17.85 34.54 15.93
C THR A 66 -17.59 33.30 16.78
N GLY A 67 -17.44 32.13 16.15
CA GLY A 67 -17.13 30.88 16.81
C GLY A 67 -15.64 30.74 17.12
N ILE A 68 -15.33 29.87 18.09
CA ILE A 68 -13.96 29.47 18.43
C ILE A 68 -13.83 27.97 18.21
N TRP A 69 -12.78 27.58 17.50
CA TRP A 69 -12.42 26.17 17.37
C TRP A 69 -11.91 25.60 18.68
N GLN A 70 -12.46 24.47 19.11
CA GLN A 70 -11.90 23.67 20.20
C GLN A 70 -10.69 22.87 19.71
N GLU A 71 -9.98 22.23 20.64
CA GLU A 71 -8.92 21.28 20.27
C GLU A 71 -9.49 20.15 19.39
N PRO A 72 -8.79 19.77 18.31
CA PRO A 72 -9.23 18.68 17.45
C PRO A 72 -9.14 17.33 18.16
N ASP A 73 -10.20 16.53 18.06
CA ASP A 73 -10.18 15.14 18.48
C ASP A 73 -9.58 14.28 17.36
N MET A 74 -8.35 13.84 17.60
CA MET A 74 -7.56 12.98 16.70
C MET A 74 -7.61 11.50 17.11
N SER A 75 -8.37 11.12 18.14
CA SER A 75 -8.38 9.75 18.68
C SER A 75 -8.75 8.71 17.60
N GLN A 76 -9.71 9.06 16.74
CA GLN A 76 -10.17 8.16 15.68
C GLN A 76 -9.22 8.11 14.49
N CYS A 77 -8.33 9.10 14.30
CA CYS A 77 -7.41 9.14 13.15
C CYS A 77 -6.43 7.97 13.10
N TYR A 78 -6.10 7.40 14.25
CA TYR A 78 -5.19 6.25 14.38
C TYR A 78 -5.90 4.97 14.79
N ASN A 79 -7.21 5.04 15.04
CA ASN A 79 -7.99 3.87 15.37
C ASN A 79 -8.22 3.03 14.10
N THR A 80 -7.57 1.88 14.04
CA THR A 80 -7.65 0.93 12.92
C THR A 80 -8.56 -0.27 13.23
N GLU A 81 -9.09 -0.40 14.44
CA GLU A 81 -9.90 -1.57 14.83
C GLU A 81 -11.18 -1.72 14.01
N TRP A 82 -11.74 -0.60 13.56
CA TRP A 82 -12.92 -0.60 12.70
C TRP A 82 -12.68 -1.31 11.37
N ILE A 83 -11.45 -1.28 10.84
CA ILE A 83 -11.07 -1.95 9.58
C ILE A 83 -11.25 -3.45 9.73
N THR A 84 -10.59 -4.04 10.75
CA THR A 84 -10.66 -5.47 11.03
C THR A 84 -12.09 -5.92 11.31
N ARG A 85 -12.84 -5.14 12.10
CA ARG A 85 -14.24 -5.44 12.41
C ARG A 85 -15.09 -5.44 11.14
N ARG A 86 -14.94 -4.42 10.30
CA ARG A 86 -15.72 -4.29 9.06
C ARG A 86 -15.41 -5.41 8.08
N LEU A 87 -14.16 -5.81 7.93
CA LEU A 87 -13.78 -6.95 7.09
C LEU A 87 -14.36 -8.26 7.63
N LYS A 88 -14.36 -8.48 8.95
CA LYS A 88 -15.03 -9.66 9.54
C LYS A 88 -16.53 -9.67 9.26
N ASP A 89 -17.19 -8.52 9.40
CA ASP A 89 -18.63 -8.37 9.13
C ASP A 89 -18.97 -8.58 7.65
N ILE A 90 -18.09 -8.20 6.72
CA ILE A 90 -18.28 -8.47 5.29
C ILE A 90 -18.05 -9.96 5.00
N ARG A 91 -16.98 -10.54 5.54
CA ARG A 91 -16.63 -11.95 5.28
C ARG A 91 -17.71 -12.93 5.74
N SER A 92 -18.47 -12.58 6.78
CA SER A 92 -19.57 -13.40 7.31
C SER A 92 -20.87 -13.31 6.50
N GLN A 93 -20.99 -12.32 5.60
CA GLN A 93 -22.15 -12.21 4.72
C GLN A 93 -22.06 -13.25 3.60
N ASP A 94 -23.23 -13.70 3.15
CA ASP A 94 -23.33 -14.49 1.92
C ASP A 94 -23.25 -13.54 0.72
N ILE A 95 -22.27 -13.75 -0.15
CA ILE A 95 -21.98 -12.85 -1.28
C ILE A 95 -22.52 -13.49 -2.55
N ASP A 96 -23.49 -12.83 -3.16
CA ASP A 96 -24.16 -13.29 -4.38
C ASP A 96 -24.23 -12.17 -5.44
N GLN A 97 -24.75 -12.51 -6.62
CA GLN A 97 -24.87 -11.56 -7.73
C GLN A 97 -25.72 -10.32 -7.41
N ARG A 98 -26.64 -10.40 -6.44
CA ARG A 98 -27.57 -9.31 -6.10
C ARG A 98 -26.92 -8.29 -5.18
N ASN A 99 -26.02 -8.73 -4.30
CA ASN A 99 -25.39 -7.87 -3.31
C ASN A 99 -23.92 -7.53 -3.60
N ILE A 100 -23.26 -8.21 -4.54
CA ILE A 100 -21.83 -8.03 -4.86
C ILE A 100 -21.44 -6.58 -5.10
N ALA A 101 -22.26 -5.80 -5.82
CA ALA A 101 -21.95 -4.41 -6.12
C ALA A 101 -21.92 -3.51 -4.86
N ASN A 102 -22.83 -3.75 -3.92
CA ASN A 102 -22.90 -3.00 -2.66
C ASN A 102 -21.78 -3.43 -1.72
N ILE A 103 -21.58 -4.74 -1.57
CA ILE A 103 -20.49 -5.28 -0.73
C ILE A 103 -19.14 -4.80 -1.27
N TRP A 104 -18.95 -4.81 -2.59
CA TRP A 104 -17.72 -4.32 -3.19
C TRP A 104 -17.46 -2.84 -2.91
N LYS A 105 -18.50 -2.00 -2.88
CA LYS A 105 -18.34 -0.59 -2.51
C LYS A 105 -17.78 -0.43 -1.09
N GLU A 106 -18.19 -1.29 -0.17
CA GLU A 106 -17.67 -1.30 1.19
C GLU A 106 -16.22 -1.80 1.23
N VAL A 107 -15.92 -2.90 0.54
CA VAL A 107 -14.55 -3.45 0.44
C VAL A 107 -13.61 -2.41 -0.18
N LEU A 108 -14.04 -1.71 -1.22
CA LEU A 108 -13.25 -0.67 -1.86
C LEU A 108 -12.95 0.48 -0.89
N ASN A 109 -13.95 0.94 -0.11
CA ASN A 109 -13.74 1.98 0.89
C ASN A 109 -12.74 1.55 1.98
N VAL A 110 -12.78 0.29 2.40
CA VAL A 110 -11.80 -0.26 3.36
C VAL A 110 -10.42 -0.39 2.72
N SER A 111 -10.32 -0.91 1.50
CA SER A 111 -9.05 -1.12 0.79
C SER A 111 -8.25 0.17 0.58
N GLN A 112 -8.91 1.33 0.46
CA GLN A 112 -8.25 2.63 0.37
C GLN A 112 -7.43 3.00 1.63
N LYS A 113 -7.67 2.31 2.74
CA LYS A 113 -6.95 2.46 4.01
C LYS A 113 -5.89 1.37 4.22
N SER A 114 -5.47 0.69 3.14
CA SER A 114 -4.49 -0.41 3.13
C SER A 114 -3.17 -0.11 3.81
N VAL A 115 -2.71 1.14 3.81
CA VAL A 115 -1.52 1.61 4.57
C VAL A 115 -1.61 1.27 6.06
N TYR A 116 -2.83 1.16 6.60
CA TYR A 116 -3.08 0.86 8.02
C TYR A 116 -3.48 -0.59 8.28
N PHE A 117 -3.46 -1.44 7.25
CA PHE A 117 -3.81 -2.85 7.40
C PHE A 117 -2.79 -3.56 8.28
N LYS A 118 -3.30 -4.51 9.07
CA LYS A 118 -2.54 -5.53 9.77
C LYS A 118 -2.55 -6.81 8.96
N GLN A 119 -1.69 -7.76 9.32
CA GLN A 119 -1.61 -9.08 8.68
C GLN A 119 -3.00 -9.75 8.56
N GLN A 120 -3.80 -9.69 9.64
CA GLN A 120 -5.15 -10.25 9.65
C GLN A 120 -6.10 -9.54 8.66
N ASP A 121 -5.97 -8.23 8.46
CA ASP A 121 -6.83 -7.47 7.55
C ASP A 121 -6.59 -7.88 6.10
N ILE A 122 -5.32 -8.12 5.73
CA ILE A 122 -4.98 -8.65 4.40
C ILE A 122 -5.65 -10.01 4.19
N ALA A 123 -5.46 -10.95 5.13
CA ALA A 123 -6.04 -12.28 5.03
C ALA A 123 -7.58 -12.22 4.88
N LEU A 124 -8.25 -11.39 5.69
CA LEU A 124 -9.70 -11.19 5.60
C LEU A 124 -10.13 -10.61 4.25
N ALA A 125 -9.44 -9.59 3.76
CA ALA A 125 -9.74 -8.95 2.50
C ALA A 125 -9.56 -9.91 1.32
N VAL A 126 -8.50 -10.72 1.32
CA VAL A 126 -8.25 -11.74 0.29
C VAL A 126 -9.32 -12.82 0.31
N ASP A 127 -9.71 -13.33 1.48
CA ASP A 127 -10.81 -14.30 1.62
C ASP A 127 -12.12 -13.75 1.00
N ILE A 128 -12.41 -12.46 1.20
CA ILE A 128 -13.59 -11.80 0.62
C ILE A 128 -13.46 -11.70 -0.90
N LEU A 129 -12.30 -11.30 -1.41
CA LEU A 129 -12.04 -11.18 -2.85
C LEU A 129 -12.22 -12.52 -3.56
N GLU A 130 -11.67 -13.60 -3.02
CA GLU A 130 -11.79 -14.94 -3.61
C GLU A 130 -13.25 -15.42 -3.68
N LYS A 131 -14.09 -15.08 -2.71
CA LYS A 131 -15.53 -15.36 -2.78
C LYS A 131 -16.22 -14.61 -3.94
N MET A 132 -15.69 -13.45 -4.33
CA MET A 132 -16.26 -12.61 -5.40
C MET A 132 -15.79 -13.00 -6.80
N VAL A 133 -14.56 -13.50 -6.95
CA VAL A 133 -13.97 -13.88 -8.25
C VAL A 133 -14.84 -14.82 -9.09
N PRO A 134 -15.42 -15.92 -8.56
CA PRO A 134 -16.18 -16.87 -9.36
C PRO A 134 -17.58 -16.37 -9.76
N LEU A 135 -18.03 -15.24 -9.19
CA LEU A 135 -19.35 -14.70 -9.52
C LEU A 135 -19.35 -14.15 -10.96
N ASN A 136 -20.47 -14.33 -11.66
CA ASN A 136 -20.63 -13.88 -13.05
C ASN A 136 -20.83 -12.35 -13.11
N ALA A 137 -19.80 -11.61 -12.71
CA ALA A 137 -19.81 -10.17 -12.61
C ALA A 137 -19.51 -9.49 -13.97
N SER A 138 -20.03 -8.28 -14.17
CA SER A 138 -19.72 -7.44 -15.33
C SER A 138 -18.23 -7.09 -15.39
N ALA A 139 -17.74 -6.74 -16.58
CA ALA A 139 -16.36 -6.27 -16.78
C ALA A 139 -16.00 -5.12 -15.83
N ASP A 140 -16.90 -4.13 -15.66
CA ASP A 140 -16.72 -3.02 -14.72
C ASP A 140 -16.57 -3.51 -13.27
N THR A 141 -17.35 -4.50 -12.84
CA THR A 141 -17.22 -5.07 -11.49
C THR A 141 -15.88 -5.78 -11.31
N ARG A 142 -15.43 -6.55 -12.32
CA ARG A 142 -14.11 -7.22 -12.28
C ARG A 142 -12.96 -6.20 -12.18
N LEU A 143 -13.00 -5.14 -12.98
CA LEU A 143 -12.01 -4.04 -12.90
C LEU A 143 -12.06 -3.34 -11.53
N LYS A 144 -13.25 -3.14 -10.97
CA LYS A 144 -13.39 -2.59 -9.63
C LYS A 144 -12.77 -3.50 -8.58
N ILE A 145 -12.90 -4.82 -8.68
CA ILE A 145 -12.21 -5.78 -7.79
C ILE A 145 -10.68 -5.57 -7.87
N ILE A 146 -10.14 -5.48 -9.09
CA ILE A 146 -8.71 -5.26 -9.27
C ILE A 146 -8.25 -3.92 -8.68
N ARG A 147 -9.07 -2.87 -8.76
CA ARG A 147 -8.79 -1.60 -8.07
C ARG A 147 -8.63 -1.78 -6.55
N GLY A 148 -9.39 -2.67 -5.92
CA GLY A 148 -9.23 -2.97 -4.50
C GLY A 148 -7.90 -3.65 -4.21
N VAL A 149 -7.49 -4.60 -5.06
CA VAL A 149 -6.16 -5.23 -4.97
C VAL A 149 -5.05 -4.19 -5.18
N ASN A 150 -5.17 -3.29 -6.16
CA ASN A 150 -4.24 -2.17 -6.37
C ASN A 150 -4.06 -1.33 -5.10
N ASN A 151 -5.16 -1.05 -4.38
CA ASN A 151 -5.06 -0.30 -3.13
C ASN A 151 -4.32 -1.12 -2.07
N MET A 152 -4.62 -2.41 -1.92
CA MET A 152 -3.97 -3.31 -0.96
C MET A 152 -2.46 -3.47 -1.17
N ILE A 153 -1.95 -3.27 -2.38
CA ILE A 153 -0.50 -3.25 -2.64
C ILE A 153 0.21 -2.10 -1.89
N ASN A 154 -0.50 -1.05 -1.49
CA ASN A 154 0.08 0.04 -0.66
C ASN A 154 0.24 -0.35 0.82
N THR A 155 -0.15 -1.56 1.23
CA THR A 155 0.09 -2.03 2.60
C THR A 155 1.60 -2.15 2.86
N PRO A 156 2.10 -1.84 4.07
CA PRO A 156 3.54 -1.89 4.34
C PRO A 156 4.12 -3.27 4.05
N GLU A 157 5.29 -3.30 3.41
CA GLU A 157 5.96 -4.53 2.94
C GLU A 157 6.12 -5.58 4.05
N LYS A 158 6.49 -5.15 5.27
CA LYS A 158 6.57 -6.04 6.44
C LYS A 158 5.27 -6.79 6.70
N VAL A 159 4.13 -6.10 6.60
CA VAL A 159 2.81 -6.69 6.85
C VAL A 159 2.43 -7.63 5.70
N LEU A 160 2.76 -7.28 4.45
CA LEU A 160 2.58 -8.16 3.29
C LEU A 160 3.41 -9.45 3.43
N ALA A 161 4.67 -9.35 3.85
CA ALA A 161 5.55 -10.48 4.10
C ALA A 161 5.02 -11.39 5.22
N GLU A 162 4.57 -10.82 6.34
CA GLU A 162 3.90 -11.57 7.41
C GLU A 162 2.63 -12.29 6.93
N ALA A 163 1.84 -11.64 6.08
CA ALA A 163 0.61 -12.21 5.53
C ALA A 163 0.87 -13.32 4.50
N GLU A 164 1.98 -13.24 3.76
CA GLU A 164 2.44 -14.31 2.88
C GLU A 164 2.89 -15.53 3.69
N LEU A 165 3.75 -15.32 4.69
CA LEU A 165 4.23 -16.40 5.57
C LEU A 165 3.09 -17.11 6.31
N SER A 166 2.05 -16.36 6.70
CA SER A 166 0.97 -16.92 7.50
C SER A 166 -0.14 -17.60 6.71
N ASN A 167 -0.53 -17.08 5.54
CA ASN A 167 -1.71 -17.57 4.82
C ASN A 167 -1.59 -17.40 3.30
N ARG A 168 -0.36 -17.22 2.79
CA ARG A 168 -0.07 -16.99 1.37
C ARG A 168 -0.92 -15.89 0.74
N SER A 169 -1.25 -14.87 1.53
CA SER A 169 -2.26 -13.87 1.12
C SER A 169 -1.79 -13.07 -0.09
N VAL A 170 -0.48 -12.85 -0.23
CA VAL A 170 0.09 -12.10 -1.36
C VAL A 170 0.10 -12.97 -2.62
N SER A 171 0.51 -14.24 -2.51
CA SER A 171 0.38 -15.21 -3.61
C SER A 171 -1.07 -15.31 -4.11
N ARG A 172 -2.03 -15.42 -3.19
CA ARG A 172 -3.46 -15.46 -3.51
C ARG A 172 -3.95 -14.17 -4.18
N MET A 173 -3.45 -13.00 -3.75
CA MET A 173 -3.72 -11.74 -4.46
C MET A 173 -3.19 -11.76 -5.89
N LEU A 174 -2.01 -12.32 -6.13
CA LEU A 174 -1.46 -12.46 -7.48
C LEU A 174 -2.33 -13.37 -8.34
N ASP A 175 -2.84 -14.48 -7.79
CA ASP A 175 -3.77 -15.35 -8.51
C ASP A 175 -5.05 -14.61 -8.92
N ILE A 176 -5.59 -13.77 -8.04
CA ILE A 176 -6.75 -12.92 -8.34
C ILE A 176 -6.43 -11.92 -9.47
N ILE A 177 -5.24 -11.30 -9.47
CA ILE A 177 -4.78 -10.39 -10.53
C ILE A 177 -4.61 -11.12 -11.86
N LYS A 178 -4.20 -12.39 -11.86
CA LYS A 178 -4.09 -13.21 -13.07
C LYS A 178 -5.46 -13.62 -13.61
N ILE A 179 -6.35 -14.11 -12.75
CA ILE A 179 -7.65 -14.70 -13.14
C ILE A 179 -8.67 -13.65 -13.61
N LEU A 180 -8.72 -12.48 -12.97
CA LEU A 180 -9.78 -11.50 -13.26
C LEU A 180 -9.71 -10.95 -14.70
N PRO A 181 -8.55 -10.54 -15.24
CA PRO A 181 -8.45 -10.09 -16.63
C PRO A 181 -8.84 -11.16 -17.66
N GLU A 182 -8.50 -12.44 -17.42
CA GLU A 182 -8.81 -13.55 -18.32
C GLU A 182 -10.33 -13.79 -18.46
N THR A 183 -11.09 -13.38 -17.47
CA THR A 183 -12.55 -13.57 -17.40
C THR A 183 -13.35 -12.34 -17.84
N ILE A 184 -12.68 -11.28 -18.31
CA ILE A 184 -13.34 -10.09 -18.83
C ILE A 184 -13.90 -10.39 -20.24
N PRO A 185 -15.22 -10.27 -20.47
CA PRO A 185 -15.78 -10.43 -21.80
C PRO A 185 -15.31 -9.30 -22.71
N LEU A 186 -14.65 -9.65 -23.82
CA LEU A 186 -14.21 -8.71 -24.85
C LEU A 186 -15.31 -8.56 -25.91
N GLU A 187 -16.25 -7.65 -25.67
CA GLU A 187 -17.32 -7.28 -26.61
C GLU A 187 -16.77 -6.39 -27.76
N GLU A 188 -15.80 -6.92 -28.52
CA GLU A 188 -15.08 -6.30 -29.65
C GLU A 188 -14.02 -5.23 -29.33
N GLN A 189 -13.93 -4.74 -28.10
CA GLN A 189 -13.00 -3.66 -27.72
C GLN A 189 -11.90 -4.11 -26.74
N GLN A 190 -10.67 -3.60 -26.93
CA GLN A 190 -9.56 -3.81 -26.00
C GLN A 190 -9.82 -3.06 -24.68
N VAL A 191 -9.45 -3.65 -23.56
CA VAL A 191 -9.59 -3.06 -22.22
C VAL A 191 -8.21 -2.67 -21.72
N ASN A 192 -7.94 -1.37 -21.59
CA ASN A 192 -6.70 -0.86 -20.99
C ASN A 192 -7.05 0.01 -19.78
N VAL A 193 -6.55 -0.37 -18.61
CA VAL A 193 -6.74 0.38 -17.36
C VAL A 193 -5.41 0.52 -16.64
N SER A 194 -5.12 1.73 -16.18
CA SER A 194 -3.97 2.02 -15.34
C SER A 194 -4.44 2.53 -13.99
N TYR A 195 -3.89 1.94 -12.94
CA TYR A 195 -3.98 2.40 -11.55
C TYR A 195 -2.61 2.92 -11.10
N SER A 196 -2.48 3.23 -9.80
CA SER A 196 -1.22 3.71 -9.21
C SER A 196 -0.12 2.66 -9.22
N ASN A 197 -0.45 1.40 -8.99
CA ASN A 197 0.50 0.30 -8.82
C ASN A 197 0.34 -0.80 -9.89
N LEU A 198 -0.80 -0.85 -10.58
CA LEU A 198 -1.13 -1.90 -11.54
C LEU A 198 -1.59 -1.31 -12.88
N GLY A 199 -1.14 -1.90 -13.98
CA GLY A 199 -1.69 -1.66 -15.33
C GLY A 199 -2.19 -2.97 -15.93
N ILE A 200 -3.36 -2.94 -16.58
CA ILE A 200 -4.01 -4.13 -17.14
C ILE A 200 -4.44 -3.82 -18.55
N GLY A 201 -4.01 -4.67 -19.47
CA GLY A 201 -4.41 -4.65 -20.87
C GLY A 201 -5.01 -6.00 -21.26
N VAL A 202 -6.21 -6.01 -21.81
CA VAL A 202 -6.87 -7.22 -22.35
C VAL A 202 -7.21 -6.94 -23.79
N ALA A 203 -6.69 -7.77 -24.70
CA ALA A 203 -6.87 -7.62 -26.14
C ALA A 203 -7.14 -8.96 -26.81
N LYS A 204 -7.98 -8.94 -27.85
CA LYS A 204 -8.22 -10.12 -28.69
C LYS A 204 -7.01 -10.35 -29.59
N VAL A 205 -6.44 -11.56 -29.52
CA VAL A 205 -5.31 -11.98 -30.37
C VAL A 205 -5.83 -12.82 -31.53
N THR A 206 -5.41 -12.51 -32.76
CA THR A 206 -5.63 -13.36 -33.94
C THR A 206 -4.48 -14.38 -34.06
N GLN A 207 -4.80 -15.66 -34.23
CA GLN A 207 -3.79 -16.74 -34.26
C GLN A 207 -2.81 -16.55 -35.42
N ASN A 208 -1.52 -16.36 -35.09
CA ASN A 208 -0.29 -16.52 -35.92
C ASN A 208 0.94 -15.79 -35.35
N SER A 209 0.86 -15.19 -34.15
CA SER A 209 2.01 -14.55 -33.51
C SER A 209 2.81 -15.55 -32.67
N SER A 210 4.06 -15.82 -33.05
CA SER A 210 5.07 -16.16 -32.05
C SER A 210 5.21 -14.95 -31.14
N ALA A 211 4.70 -15.06 -29.92
CA ALA A 211 4.65 -13.93 -29.00
C ALA A 211 6.02 -13.74 -28.35
N LYS A 212 6.83 -12.87 -28.96
CA LYS A 212 8.06 -12.35 -28.38
C LYS A 212 7.74 -11.00 -27.75
N GLY A 213 7.87 -10.91 -26.43
CA GLY A 213 7.62 -9.68 -25.69
C GLY A 213 8.90 -8.86 -25.56
N ASN A 214 8.83 -7.57 -25.92
CA ASN A 214 9.83 -6.59 -25.53
C ASN A 214 9.24 -5.65 -24.48
N THR A 215 9.93 -5.51 -23.35
CA THR A 215 9.50 -4.61 -22.27
C THR A 215 10.55 -3.52 -22.10
N GLU A 216 10.11 -2.27 -22.19
CA GLU A 216 10.92 -1.09 -21.91
C GLU A 216 10.59 -0.54 -20.52
N ILE A 217 11.61 -0.42 -19.67
CA ILE A 217 11.46 0.13 -18.32
C ILE A 217 12.38 1.34 -18.19
N ASN A 218 11.77 2.48 -17.84
CA ASN A 218 12.47 3.71 -17.57
C ASN A 218 12.83 3.75 -16.08
N SER A 219 14.13 3.65 -15.78
CA SER A 219 14.63 3.74 -14.42
C SER A 219 15.89 4.60 -14.37
N GLN A 220 15.86 5.63 -13.53
CA GLN A 220 16.97 6.58 -13.37
C GLN A 220 18.10 6.04 -12.49
N ASN A 221 17.83 5.00 -11.70
CA ASN A 221 18.76 4.45 -10.69
C ASN A 221 18.97 2.93 -10.86
N ALA A 222 18.88 2.41 -12.09
CA ALA A 222 19.07 0.99 -12.37
C ALA A 222 20.56 0.66 -12.59
N ASP A 223 21.24 0.30 -11.50
CA ASP A 223 22.57 -0.30 -11.55
C ASP A 223 22.46 -1.82 -11.66
N ASN A 224 23.23 -2.40 -12.59
CA ASN A 224 23.29 -3.85 -12.86
C ASN A 224 21.91 -4.52 -13.02
N PRO A 225 21.12 -4.13 -14.04
CA PRO A 225 19.79 -4.69 -14.25
C PRO A 225 19.87 -6.16 -14.67
N GLU A 226 18.89 -6.97 -14.24
CA GLU A 226 18.72 -8.35 -14.67
C GLU A 226 17.27 -8.58 -15.15
N CYS A 227 17.13 -9.05 -16.38
CA CYS A 227 15.82 -9.40 -16.95
C CYS A 227 15.40 -10.78 -16.45
N VAL A 228 14.31 -10.85 -15.70
CA VAL A 228 13.80 -12.09 -15.11
C VAL A 228 12.31 -12.29 -15.40
N SER A 229 11.87 -13.54 -15.30
CA SER A 229 10.45 -13.89 -15.28
C SER A 229 10.14 -14.68 -14.02
N TRP A 230 8.89 -14.59 -13.57
CA TRP A 230 8.41 -15.37 -12.44
C TRP A 230 8.07 -16.78 -12.91
N GLU A 231 8.79 -17.79 -12.40
CA GLU A 231 8.62 -19.19 -12.76
C GLU A 231 7.94 -19.95 -11.61
N GLU A 232 6.79 -20.55 -11.92
CA GLU A 232 5.99 -21.38 -11.01
C GLU A 232 6.05 -22.83 -11.50
N THR A 233 7.10 -23.56 -11.11
CA THR A 233 7.26 -24.98 -11.47
C THR A 233 6.55 -25.87 -10.45
N SER A 234 5.81 -26.89 -10.91
CA SER A 234 5.18 -27.86 -10.01
C SER A 234 6.25 -28.65 -9.22
N GLY A 235 6.28 -28.47 -7.90
CA GLY A 235 7.21 -29.17 -7.01
C GLY A 235 8.45 -28.37 -6.60
N GLU A 236 8.58 -27.12 -7.07
CA GLU A 236 9.62 -26.18 -6.65
C GLU A 236 8.98 -24.92 -6.06
N ASP A 237 9.72 -24.23 -5.18
CA ASP A 237 9.29 -22.93 -4.68
C ASP A 237 9.32 -21.90 -5.84
N PRO A 238 8.25 -21.12 -6.03
CA PRO A 238 8.22 -20.08 -7.06
C PRO A 238 9.40 -19.12 -6.93
N HIS A 239 10.07 -18.82 -8.04
CA HIS A 239 11.27 -18.01 -8.02
C HIS A 239 11.42 -17.12 -9.28
N TRP A 240 12.25 -16.09 -9.17
CA TRP A 240 12.70 -15.31 -10.32
C TRP A 240 13.75 -16.10 -11.12
N ALA A 241 13.51 -16.26 -12.42
CA ALA A 241 14.41 -16.96 -13.33
C ALA A 241 14.83 -16.07 -14.51
N THR A 242 16.08 -16.19 -14.96
CA THR A 242 16.58 -15.50 -16.17
C THR A 242 16.35 -16.28 -17.45
N LYS A 243 15.89 -17.53 -17.33
CA LYS A 243 15.76 -18.47 -18.44
C LYS A 243 14.80 -17.90 -19.49
N GLY A 244 15.28 -17.82 -20.73
CA GLY A 244 14.50 -17.31 -21.86
C GLY A 244 14.39 -15.78 -21.93
N CYS A 245 14.98 -15.03 -21.00
CA CYS A 245 14.99 -13.56 -20.98
C CYS A 245 16.41 -13.01 -21.17
N LYS A 246 16.54 -11.94 -21.97
CA LYS A 246 17.83 -11.27 -22.23
C LYS A 246 17.65 -9.75 -22.30
N ILE A 247 18.65 -9.01 -21.88
CA ILE A 247 18.71 -7.56 -22.13
C ILE A 247 19.01 -7.37 -23.63
N SER A 248 18.12 -6.68 -24.33
CA SER A 248 18.29 -6.34 -25.75
C SER A 248 18.83 -4.94 -25.97
N ASP A 249 18.56 -4.01 -25.04
CA ASP A 249 19.07 -2.64 -25.06
C ASP A 249 19.20 -2.11 -23.62
N TYR A 250 20.22 -1.30 -23.36
CA TYR A 250 20.47 -0.72 -22.04
C TYR A 250 21.15 0.63 -22.16
N VAL A 251 20.51 1.65 -21.58
CA VAL A 251 21.06 2.98 -21.39
C VAL A 251 21.08 3.27 -19.89
N PRO A 252 22.27 3.28 -19.25
CA PRO A 252 22.42 3.55 -17.83
C PRO A 252 21.70 4.82 -17.39
N GLY A 253 20.98 4.75 -16.27
CA GLY A 253 20.20 5.87 -15.73
C GLY A 253 19.04 6.37 -16.60
N LYS A 254 18.66 5.61 -17.63
CA LYS A 254 17.57 6.00 -18.54
C LYS A 254 16.62 4.86 -18.84
N LYS A 255 17.12 3.74 -19.38
CA LYS A 255 16.28 2.71 -20.02
C LYS A 255 16.92 1.33 -19.96
N VAL A 256 16.12 0.31 -19.70
CA VAL A 256 16.45 -1.10 -19.94
C VAL A 256 15.38 -1.70 -20.83
N VAL A 257 15.77 -2.48 -21.84
CA VAL A 257 14.85 -3.28 -22.67
C VAL A 257 15.14 -4.75 -22.48
N CYS A 258 14.13 -5.48 -22.02
CA CYS A 258 14.16 -6.94 -21.90
C CYS A 258 13.46 -7.58 -23.09
N SER A 259 14.02 -8.65 -23.62
CA SER A 259 13.41 -9.52 -24.64
C SER A 259 13.34 -10.94 -24.12
N CYS A 260 12.14 -11.49 -24.05
CA CYS A 260 11.90 -12.88 -23.64
C CYS A 260 11.21 -13.69 -24.74
N ASP A 261 11.47 -14.99 -24.78
CA ASP A 261 10.93 -15.93 -25.77
C ASP A 261 9.67 -16.70 -25.30
N HIS A 262 9.08 -16.27 -24.19
CA HIS A 262 7.90 -16.87 -23.55
C HIS A 262 6.94 -15.80 -23.03
N LEU A 263 5.68 -16.21 -22.83
CA LEU A 263 4.58 -15.37 -22.33
C LEU A 263 4.31 -15.67 -20.85
N THR A 264 5.08 -15.07 -19.94
CA THR A 264 4.81 -15.12 -18.49
C THR A 264 4.84 -13.73 -17.87
N SER A 265 4.41 -13.63 -16.60
CA SER A 265 4.57 -12.42 -15.79
C SER A 265 6.05 -12.09 -15.67
N PHE A 266 6.50 -11.02 -16.34
CA PHE A 266 7.88 -10.57 -16.29
C PHE A 266 8.06 -9.51 -15.20
N ALA A 267 9.24 -9.47 -14.60
CA ALA A 267 9.68 -8.35 -13.79
C ALA A 267 11.14 -8.03 -14.11
N LEU A 268 11.51 -6.78 -13.92
CA LEU A 268 12.91 -6.39 -13.93
C LEU A 268 13.39 -6.39 -12.49
N LEU A 269 14.32 -7.28 -12.16
CA LEU A 269 15.03 -7.17 -10.89
C LEU A 269 16.11 -6.09 -11.07
N MET A 270 16.03 -5.06 -10.24
CA MET A 270 17.01 -3.98 -10.19
C MET A 270 17.48 -3.80 -8.76
N ASP A 271 18.78 -3.54 -8.61
CA ASP A 271 19.35 -3.18 -7.32
C ASP A 271 19.16 -1.67 -7.10
N VAL A 272 17.97 -1.25 -6.65
CA VAL A 272 17.58 0.18 -6.53
C VAL A 272 18.07 0.81 -5.21
N TYR A 273 18.51 -0.01 -4.26
CA TYR A 273 18.85 0.42 -2.90
C TYR A 273 20.35 0.47 -2.59
N ARG A 274 21.21 -0.01 -3.49
CA ARG A 274 22.66 0.00 -3.23
C ARG A 274 23.28 1.35 -3.54
N ASN A 275 23.16 2.24 -2.57
CA ASN A 275 24.10 3.34 -2.47
C ASN A 275 25.52 2.79 -2.25
N GLU A 276 26.55 3.46 -2.78
CA GLU A 276 27.95 3.04 -2.62
C GLU A 276 28.36 2.82 -1.15
N ASP A 277 27.69 3.48 -0.20
CA ASP A 277 27.91 3.32 1.24
C ASP A 277 27.43 1.98 1.80
N ASP A 278 26.30 1.44 1.33
CA ASP A 278 25.79 0.14 1.78
C ASP A 278 26.70 -1.01 1.32
N ARG A 279 27.29 -0.90 0.11
CA ARG A 279 28.31 -1.85 -0.36
C ARG A 279 29.58 -1.85 0.50
N LYS A 280 29.94 -0.72 1.11
CA LYS A 280 31.09 -0.63 2.02
C LYS A 280 30.76 -1.21 3.39
N ASN A 281 29.55 -0.94 3.90
CA ASN A 281 29.09 -1.44 5.19
C ASN A 281 28.91 -2.96 5.22
N ASP A 282 28.32 -3.58 4.21
CA ASP A 282 28.16 -5.05 4.12
C ASP A 282 29.52 -5.76 4.15
N LYS A 283 30.49 -5.24 3.39
CA LYS A 283 31.84 -5.79 3.38
C LYS A 283 32.54 -5.61 4.73
N SER A 284 32.34 -4.47 5.38
CA SER A 284 32.92 -4.19 6.71
C SER A 284 32.36 -5.12 7.79
N LEU A 285 31.03 -5.29 7.82
CA LEU A 285 30.33 -6.18 8.76
C LEU A 285 30.72 -7.65 8.57
N SER A 286 30.84 -8.11 7.31
CA SER A 286 31.28 -9.47 7.01
C SER A 286 32.71 -9.75 7.48
N VAL A 287 33.63 -8.78 7.30
CA VAL A 287 35.02 -8.89 7.77
C VAL A 287 35.07 -8.96 9.30
N ILE A 288 34.33 -8.10 10.01
CA ILE A 288 34.29 -8.11 11.48
C ILE A 288 33.73 -9.43 12.01
N SER A 289 32.64 -9.93 11.41
CA SER A 289 32.03 -11.22 11.78
C SER A 289 33.01 -12.38 11.58
N ASN A 290 33.72 -12.40 10.45
CA ASN A 290 34.70 -13.45 10.16
C ASN A 290 35.88 -13.45 11.15
N ILE A 291 36.36 -12.27 11.54
CA ILE A 291 37.38 -12.12 12.58
C ILE A 291 36.86 -12.60 13.94
N GLY A 292 35.62 -12.23 14.29
CA GLY A 292 34.96 -12.66 15.53
C GLY A 292 34.78 -14.18 15.63
N CYS A 293 34.37 -14.82 14.53
CA CYS A 293 34.29 -16.28 14.44
C CYS A 293 35.66 -16.95 14.60
N GLY A 294 36.70 -16.42 13.95
CA GLY A 294 38.06 -16.93 14.07
C GLY A 294 38.60 -16.86 15.51
N LEU A 295 38.45 -15.70 16.18
CA LEU A 295 38.86 -15.52 17.58
C LEU A 295 38.10 -16.47 18.51
N SER A 296 36.79 -16.60 18.31
CA SER A 296 35.95 -17.50 19.12
C SER A 296 36.38 -18.97 18.98
N PHE A 297 36.71 -19.40 17.76
CA PHE A 297 37.21 -20.74 17.49
C PHE A 297 38.55 -21.00 18.19
N VAL A 298 39.50 -20.06 18.13
CA VAL A 298 40.80 -20.18 18.81
C VAL A 298 40.62 -20.26 20.33
N CYS A 299 39.78 -19.39 20.91
CA CYS A 299 39.48 -19.43 22.34
C CYS A 299 38.86 -20.77 22.78
N LEU A 300 37.97 -21.34 21.94
CA LEU A 300 37.36 -22.65 22.19
C LEU A 300 38.43 -23.74 22.20
N VAL A 301 39.32 -23.78 21.20
CA VAL A 301 40.42 -24.75 21.13
C VAL A 301 41.34 -24.64 22.35
N LEU A 302 41.73 -23.43 22.76
CA LEU A 302 42.56 -23.22 23.95
C LEU A 302 41.87 -23.69 25.23
N THR A 303 40.56 -23.42 25.36
CA THR A 303 39.77 -23.87 26.52
C THR A 303 39.75 -25.41 26.59
N VAL A 304 39.59 -26.09 25.46
CA VAL A 304 39.64 -27.55 25.38
C VAL A 304 41.01 -28.08 25.77
N ILE A 305 42.10 -27.50 25.26
CA ILE A 305 43.48 -27.91 25.59
C ILE A 305 43.73 -27.77 27.10
N ILE A 306 43.36 -26.62 27.69
CA ILE A 306 43.52 -26.39 29.13
C ILE A 306 42.71 -27.43 29.92
N HIS A 307 41.47 -27.71 29.51
CA HIS A 307 40.62 -28.68 30.19
C HIS A 307 41.15 -30.13 30.09
N VAL A 308 41.82 -30.49 29.01
CA VAL A 308 42.41 -31.83 28.81
C VAL A 308 43.78 -31.96 29.48
N CYS A 309 44.62 -30.92 29.48
CA CYS A 309 45.98 -30.97 30.01
C CYS A 309 46.08 -30.67 31.51
N PHE A 310 45.12 -29.96 32.10
CA PHE A 310 45.08 -29.63 33.53
C PHE A 310 44.01 -30.40 34.31
N LYS A 311 43.56 -31.53 33.74
CA LYS A 311 42.76 -32.55 34.39
C LYS A 311 43.61 -33.78 34.63
#